data_AF-A0AAV4AH52-F1
#
_entry.id   AF-A0AAV4AH52-F1
#
_cell.length_a   1.000
_cell.length_b   1.000
_cell.length_c   1.000
_cell.angle_alpha   90.00
_cell.angle_beta   90.00
_cell.angle_gamma   90.00
#
_symmetry.space_group_name_H-M   'P 1'
#
loop_
_entity.id
_entity.type
_entity.pdbx_description
1 polymer ?
#
loop_
_entity_poly.entity_id
_entity_poly.type
_entity_poly.pdbx_seq_one_letter_code
_entity_poly.pdbx_strand_id
1 'polypeptide(L)'
;MPTIQMDYNGSSGFSVICEQVLAQQQREREETKFCRQCLFCKQTFCGNRAVLFDHLLRDHMFHMGQPDNLVFTDELFDLIQFKLDSQLCLFCEKSFKDKPSLREHMRKKQHRKINPKNKEYDRFYIINYMEMGKNWESLQQEDNRLVKINEGSDEEAEWADWNEECQHKVVCLFCDSASADQQDLQKHMKEYHSFDLQGVNQKLQLNFYQKVKLINYIRRQVYHKTCYGCQETFSEKSQLTEHMTKDTDHINRLPEANIWDQAQYFFPTYEDDNLLCHLDDDDEGAAGDALGVTVYAEDIPVSDSTILRDQKLHRELLRA
;
A
#
# COMPACT_ATOMS: atom_id res chain seq x y z
N MET A 1 -27.71 -18.92 -14.40
CA MET A 1 -26.58 -18.66 -15.30
C MET A 1 -25.49 -19.66 -14.96
N PRO A 2 -24.80 -20.26 -15.94
CA PRO A 2 -24.32 -21.63 -15.88
C PRO A 2 -23.30 -21.83 -14.75
N THR A 3 -23.58 -22.81 -13.90
CA THR A 3 -22.63 -23.37 -12.93
C THR A 3 -21.42 -23.85 -13.72
N ILE A 4 -20.28 -23.18 -13.57
CA ILE A 4 -19.04 -23.60 -14.22
C ILE A 4 -18.57 -24.87 -13.51
N GLN A 5 -18.91 -26.03 -14.09
CA GLN A 5 -18.26 -27.29 -13.75
C GLN A 5 -16.79 -27.18 -14.12
N MET A 6 -15.92 -27.45 -13.15
CA MET A 6 -14.47 -27.42 -13.30
C MET A 6 -14.01 -28.64 -14.12
N ASP A 7 -14.11 -28.57 -15.43
CA ASP A 7 -13.42 -29.50 -16.33
C ASP A 7 -11.99 -29.02 -16.54
N TYR A 8 -11.08 -29.59 -15.73
CA TYR A 8 -9.64 -29.39 -15.85
C TYR A 8 -9.12 -30.05 -17.14
N ASN A 9 -8.99 -29.25 -18.21
CA ASN A 9 -8.25 -29.65 -19.41
C ASN A 9 -7.36 -28.50 -19.91
N GLY A 10 -6.04 -28.64 -19.70
CA GLY A 10 -4.99 -27.98 -20.47
C GLY A 10 -4.61 -26.56 -20.06
N SER A 11 -3.31 -26.25 -20.18
CA SER A 11 -2.67 -24.94 -19.94
C SER A 11 -3.30 -23.76 -20.70
N SER A 12 -4.07 -24.04 -21.76
CA SER A 12 -4.86 -23.07 -22.52
C SER A 12 -6.13 -22.59 -21.78
N GLY A 13 -6.73 -23.42 -20.93
CA GLY A 13 -7.92 -23.06 -20.16
C GLY A 13 -7.62 -22.07 -19.04
N PHE A 14 -6.45 -22.18 -18.41
CA PHE A 14 -6.01 -21.25 -17.36
C PHE A 14 -5.78 -19.83 -17.89
N SER A 15 -5.18 -19.68 -19.07
CA SER A 15 -4.97 -18.37 -19.72
C SER A 15 -6.29 -17.65 -20.02
N VAL A 16 -7.28 -18.37 -20.56
CA VAL A 16 -8.59 -17.80 -20.91
C VAL A 16 -9.39 -17.41 -19.66
N ILE A 17 -9.30 -18.18 -18.58
CA ILE A 17 -9.95 -17.85 -17.29
C ILE A 17 -9.32 -16.58 -16.71
N CYS A 18 -8.00 -16.45 -16.75
CA CYS A 18 -7.29 -15.26 -16.28
C CYS A 18 -7.72 -14.00 -17.07
N GLU A 19 -7.76 -14.08 -18.40
CA GLU A 19 -8.21 -12.98 -19.26
C GLU A 19 -9.66 -12.54 -18.96
N GLN A 20 -10.58 -13.50 -18.75
CA GLN A 20 -11.97 -13.19 -18.43
C GLN A 20 -12.13 -12.52 -17.05
N VAL A 21 -11.35 -12.97 -16.07
CA VAL A 21 -11.35 -12.41 -14.71
C VAL A 21 -10.77 -11.01 -14.68
N LEU A 22 -9.66 -10.77 -15.39
CA LEU A 22 -9.07 -9.43 -15.53
C LEU A 22 -10.01 -8.48 -16.30
N ALA A 23 -10.68 -8.97 -17.33
CA ALA A 23 -11.69 -8.18 -18.04
C ALA A 23 -12.90 -7.86 -17.15
N GLN A 24 -13.29 -8.77 -16.25
CA GLN A 24 -14.33 -8.50 -15.25
C GLN A 24 -13.86 -7.44 -14.25
N GLN A 25 -12.67 -7.57 -13.66
CA GLN A 25 -12.09 -6.56 -12.77
C GLN A 25 -12.07 -5.17 -13.42
N GLN A 26 -11.65 -5.07 -14.68
CA GLN A 26 -11.60 -3.78 -15.37
C GLN A 26 -13.01 -3.18 -15.55
N ARG A 27 -13.99 -3.99 -15.93
CA ARG A 27 -15.41 -3.55 -15.99
C ARG A 27 -15.89 -3.05 -14.64
N GLU A 28 -15.53 -3.74 -13.57
CA GLU A 28 -15.91 -3.39 -12.20
C GLU A 28 -15.30 -2.06 -11.76
N ARG A 29 -14.05 -1.78 -12.13
CA ARG A 29 -13.37 -0.50 -11.86
C ARG A 29 -13.98 0.68 -12.60
N GLU A 30 -14.35 0.47 -13.86
CA GLU A 30 -14.92 1.51 -14.74
C GLU A 30 -16.43 1.71 -14.52
N GLU A 31 -17.08 0.83 -13.76
CA GLU A 31 -18.52 0.92 -13.53
C GLU A 31 -18.88 2.14 -12.68
N THR A 32 -19.76 2.97 -13.24
CA THR A 32 -20.30 4.19 -12.60
C THR A 32 -21.77 4.08 -12.22
N LYS A 33 -22.40 2.93 -12.49
CA LYS A 33 -23.82 2.67 -12.21
C LYS A 33 -24.03 1.78 -10.97
N PHE A 34 -22.97 1.48 -10.24
CA PHE A 34 -23.07 0.74 -8.99
C PHE A 34 -23.94 1.54 -8.01
N CYS A 35 -24.80 0.86 -7.25
CA CYS A 35 -25.63 1.49 -6.23
C CYS A 35 -26.04 0.45 -5.18
N ARG A 36 -25.53 0.58 -3.96
CA ARG A 36 -25.76 -0.39 -2.89
C ARG A 36 -25.74 0.26 -1.50
N GLN A 37 -26.54 -0.29 -0.59
CA GLN A 37 -26.53 0.10 0.82
C GLN A 37 -25.35 -0.54 1.55
N CYS A 38 -24.75 0.20 2.50
CA CYS A 38 -23.72 -0.34 3.38
C CYS A 38 -24.24 -1.53 4.23
N LEU A 39 -23.36 -2.50 4.46
CA LEU A 39 -23.63 -3.72 5.25
C LEU A 39 -23.91 -3.44 6.73
N PHE A 40 -23.35 -2.35 7.27
CA PHE A 40 -23.37 -2.06 8.71
C PHE A 40 -24.28 -0.87 9.07
N CYS A 41 -24.44 0.09 8.15
CA CYS A 41 -25.24 1.30 8.36
C CYS A 41 -26.39 1.45 7.34
N LYS A 42 -27.08 2.60 7.38
CA LYS A 42 -28.23 2.91 6.50
C LYS A 42 -27.85 3.74 5.27
N GLN A 43 -26.58 4.11 5.13
CA GLN A 43 -26.11 4.93 4.01
C GLN A 43 -26.09 4.10 2.72
N THR A 44 -26.44 4.74 1.62
CA THR A 44 -26.47 4.16 0.27
C THR A 44 -25.47 4.89 -0.60
N PHE A 45 -24.66 4.11 -1.32
CA PHE A 45 -23.56 4.61 -2.13
C PHE A 45 -23.81 4.24 -3.57
N CYS A 46 -23.79 5.23 -4.46
CA CYS A 46 -24.00 5.04 -5.89
C CYS A 46 -22.93 5.78 -6.69
N GLY A 47 -22.61 5.31 -7.90
CA GLY A 47 -21.48 5.79 -8.68
C GLY A 47 -20.43 4.70 -8.84
N ASN A 48 -19.19 5.00 -8.47
CA ASN A 48 -18.11 4.01 -8.45
C ASN A 48 -18.16 3.18 -7.15
N ARG A 49 -17.99 1.86 -7.28
CA ARG A 49 -18.00 0.93 -6.13
C ARG A 49 -16.92 1.20 -5.09
N ALA A 50 -15.78 1.77 -5.48
CA ALA A 50 -14.68 2.10 -4.58
C ALA A 50 -15.15 2.99 -3.41
N VAL A 51 -16.12 3.88 -3.65
CA VAL A 51 -16.71 4.75 -2.63
C VAL A 51 -17.32 3.95 -1.47
N LEU A 52 -17.96 2.81 -1.76
CA LEU A 52 -18.52 1.94 -0.72
C LEU A 52 -17.40 1.21 0.05
N PHE A 53 -16.37 0.71 -0.64
CA PHE A 53 -15.22 0.05 0.01
C PHE A 53 -14.50 1.01 0.96
N ASP A 54 -14.27 2.23 0.49
CA ASP A 54 -13.71 3.33 1.26
C ASP A 54 -14.54 3.66 2.51
N HIS A 55 -15.86 3.72 2.39
CA HIS A 55 -16.76 3.92 3.53
C HIS A 55 -16.66 2.77 4.54
N LEU A 56 -16.65 1.52 4.07
CA LEU A 56 -16.51 0.35 4.94
C LEU A 56 -15.18 0.37 5.69
N LEU A 57 -14.10 0.84 5.04
CA LEU A 57 -12.81 1.01 5.69
C LEU A 57 -12.83 2.19 6.68
N ARG A 58 -13.27 3.39 6.28
CA ARG A 58 -13.18 4.62 7.09
C ARG A 58 -14.18 4.67 8.24
N ASP A 59 -15.44 4.32 8.01
CA ASP A 59 -16.52 4.49 8.99
C ASP A 59 -16.80 3.21 9.80
N HIS A 60 -16.39 2.06 9.27
CA HIS A 60 -16.63 0.76 9.91
C HIS A 60 -15.36 -0.03 10.21
N MET A 61 -14.20 0.46 9.76
CA MET A 61 -12.90 -0.20 9.96
C MET A 61 -12.94 -1.66 9.52
N PHE A 62 -13.74 -1.96 8.49
CA PHE A 62 -13.94 -3.31 7.99
C PHE A 62 -13.07 -3.53 6.76
N HIS A 63 -12.04 -4.36 6.90
CA HIS A 63 -11.08 -4.64 5.84
C HIS A 63 -11.50 -5.88 5.04
N MET A 64 -11.83 -5.65 3.77
CA MET A 64 -12.14 -6.69 2.77
C MET A 64 -11.02 -6.91 1.76
N GLY A 65 -9.96 -6.10 1.82
CA GLY A 65 -9.01 -5.94 0.73
C GLY A 65 -9.32 -4.67 -0.09
N GLN A 66 -8.34 -4.26 -0.89
CA GLN A 66 -8.52 -3.12 -1.79
C GLN A 66 -9.51 -3.50 -2.91
N PRO A 67 -10.39 -2.57 -3.33
CA PRO A 67 -11.34 -2.80 -4.42
C PRO A 67 -10.61 -3.24 -5.70
N ASP A 68 -9.39 -2.75 -5.90
CA ASP A 68 -8.54 -3.11 -7.03
C ASP A 68 -8.04 -4.55 -7.02
N ASN A 69 -8.01 -5.22 -5.87
CA ASN A 69 -7.54 -6.61 -5.76
C ASN A 69 -8.70 -7.62 -5.71
N LEU A 70 -9.93 -7.13 -5.84
CA LEU A 70 -11.16 -7.91 -5.78
C LEU A 70 -11.83 -8.01 -7.14
N VAL A 71 -12.53 -9.13 -7.36
CA VAL A 71 -13.36 -9.40 -8.53
C VAL A 71 -14.68 -10.04 -8.09
N PHE A 72 -15.73 -9.88 -8.88
CA PHE A 72 -17.09 -10.33 -8.56
C PHE A 72 -17.59 -9.67 -7.26
N THR A 73 -17.33 -8.38 -7.08
CA THR A 73 -17.60 -7.73 -5.78
C THR A 73 -19.08 -7.71 -5.41
N ASP A 74 -19.99 -7.71 -6.39
CA ASP A 74 -21.44 -7.79 -6.11
C ASP A 74 -21.81 -9.11 -5.42
N GLU A 75 -21.26 -10.22 -5.92
CA GLU A 75 -21.42 -11.54 -5.32
C GLU A 75 -20.75 -11.63 -3.94
N LEU A 76 -19.59 -10.97 -3.76
CA LEU A 76 -18.93 -10.87 -2.47
C LEU A 76 -19.83 -10.15 -1.45
N PHE A 77 -20.39 -9.01 -1.84
CA PHE A 77 -21.31 -8.27 -0.96
C PHE A 77 -22.58 -9.06 -0.66
N ASP A 78 -23.13 -9.79 -1.63
CA ASP A 78 -24.29 -10.67 -1.41
C ASP A 78 -23.97 -11.79 -0.42
N LEU A 79 -22.82 -12.44 -0.57
CA LEU A 79 -22.37 -13.51 0.34
C LEU A 79 -22.19 -12.98 1.77
N ILE A 80 -21.56 -11.82 1.92
CA ILE A 80 -21.34 -11.21 3.23
C ILE A 80 -22.66 -10.80 3.86
N GLN A 81 -23.54 -10.16 3.09
CA GLN A 81 -24.87 -9.78 3.55
C GLN A 81 -25.65 -11.01 4.04
N PHE A 82 -25.61 -12.11 3.27
CA PHE A 82 -26.23 -13.38 3.65
C PHE A 82 -25.67 -13.95 4.96
N LYS A 83 -24.35 -13.93 5.15
CA LYS A 83 -23.71 -14.38 6.40
C LYS A 83 -24.09 -13.50 7.59
N LEU A 84 -24.12 -12.19 7.43
CA LEU A 84 -24.55 -11.25 8.47
C LEU A 84 -26.04 -11.44 8.83
N ASP A 85 -26.90 -11.67 7.84
CA ASP A 85 -28.32 -11.94 8.05
C ASP A 85 -28.57 -13.28 8.73
N SER A 86 -27.71 -14.28 8.48
CA SER A 86 -27.68 -15.58 9.17
C SER A 86 -27.01 -15.52 10.55
N GLN A 87 -26.76 -14.31 11.07
CA GLN A 87 -26.10 -14.05 12.34
C GLN A 87 -24.73 -14.73 12.48
N LEU A 88 -23.99 -14.87 11.38
CA LEU A 88 -22.67 -15.50 11.34
C LEU A 88 -21.56 -14.44 11.35
N CYS A 89 -20.56 -14.62 12.22
CA CYS A 89 -19.37 -13.77 12.22
C CYS A 89 -18.46 -14.08 11.02
N LEU A 90 -18.10 -13.05 10.26
CA LEU A 90 -17.30 -13.17 9.03
C LEU A 90 -15.85 -13.63 9.27
N PHE A 91 -15.33 -13.46 10.49
CA PHE A 91 -13.95 -13.82 10.85
C PHE A 91 -13.85 -15.16 11.58
N CYS A 92 -14.62 -15.35 12.65
CA CYS A 92 -14.53 -16.55 13.47
C CYS A 92 -15.61 -17.60 13.18
N GLU A 93 -16.54 -17.30 12.27
CA GLU A 93 -17.60 -18.22 11.81
C GLU A 93 -18.51 -18.75 12.92
N LYS A 94 -18.56 -18.05 14.06
CA LYS A 94 -19.51 -18.33 15.13
C LYS A 94 -20.88 -17.77 14.77
N SER A 95 -21.93 -18.55 15.04
CA SER A 95 -23.33 -18.13 14.91
C SER A 95 -23.81 -17.45 16.20
N PHE A 96 -24.67 -16.44 16.06
CA PHE A 96 -25.23 -15.68 17.17
C PHE A 96 -26.77 -15.71 17.14
N LYS A 97 -27.39 -15.45 18.28
CA LYS A 97 -28.86 -15.50 18.41
C LYS A 97 -29.57 -14.32 17.73
N ASP A 98 -28.90 -13.16 17.63
CA ASP A 98 -29.49 -11.92 17.13
C ASP A 98 -28.43 -10.95 16.58
N LYS A 99 -28.85 -10.05 15.68
CA LYS A 99 -27.98 -9.04 15.04
C LYS A 99 -27.23 -8.15 16.06
N PRO A 100 -27.83 -7.68 17.16
CA PRO A 100 -27.12 -6.95 18.21
C PRO A 100 -25.97 -7.74 18.85
N SER A 101 -26.19 -9.02 19.20
CA SER A 101 -25.11 -9.85 19.79
C SER A 101 -23.96 -10.09 18.81
N LEU A 102 -24.25 -10.29 17.53
CA LEU A 102 -23.22 -10.41 16.50
C LEU A 102 -22.40 -9.12 16.37
N ARG A 103 -23.07 -7.95 16.27
CA ARG A 103 -22.40 -6.65 16.17
C ARG A 103 -21.53 -6.36 17.38
N GLU A 104 -22.05 -6.61 18.58
CA GLU A 104 -21.31 -6.42 19.82
C GLU A 104 -20.12 -7.38 19.93
N HIS A 105 -20.27 -8.62 19.46
CA HIS A 105 -19.17 -9.57 19.38
C HIS A 105 -18.07 -9.08 18.41
N MET A 106 -18.44 -8.69 17.19
CA MET A 106 -17.48 -8.21 16.19
C MET A 106 -16.74 -6.96 16.67
N ARG A 107 -17.44 -6.06 17.37
CA ARG A 107 -16.85 -4.87 17.99
C ARG A 107 -15.89 -5.22 19.13
N LYS A 108 -16.30 -6.03 20.10
CA LYS A 108 -15.47 -6.41 21.27
C LYS A 108 -14.26 -7.25 20.91
N LYS A 109 -14.39 -8.15 19.93
CA LYS A 109 -13.32 -9.05 19.49
C LYS A 109 -12.53 -8.49 18.30
N GLN A 110 -12.85 -7.28 17.86
CA GLN A 110 -12.21 -6.62 16.72
C GLN A 110 -12.18 -7.52 15.46
N HIS A 111 -13.27 -8.27 15.22
CA HIS A 111 -13.43 -9.09 14.02
C HIS A 111 -13.81 -8.21 12.84
N ARG A 112 -12.83 -7.42 12.40
CA ARG A 112 -12.93 -6.38 11.38
C ARG A 112 -12.50 -6.85 9.99
N LYS A 113 -12.15 -8.13 9.85
CA LYS A 113 -11.67 -8.72 8.59
C LYS A 113 -12.49 -9.95 8.24
N ILE A 114 -12.48 -10.33 6.98
CA ILE A 114 -12.98 -11.65 6.54
C ILE A 114 -12.01 -12.73 7.02
N ASN A 115 -12.53 -13.92 7.37
CA ASN A 115 -11.71 -15.06 7.78
C ASN A 115 -10.69 -15.43 6.70
N PRO A 116 -9.37 -15.30 6.97
CA PRO A 116 -8.36 -15.62 5.97
C PRO A 116 -8.27 -17.08 5.58
N LYS A 117 -8.74 -17.97 6.46
CA LYS A 117 -8.66 -19.42 6.25
C LYS A 117 -9.84 -19.98 5.46
N ASN A 118 -10.86 -19.16 5.20
CA ASN A 118 -12.05 -19.62 4.51
C ASN A 118 -11.90 -19.48 3.00
N LYS A 119 -11.68 -20.62 2.35
CA LYS A 119 -11.45 -20.73 0.90
C LYS A 119 -12.65 -20.33 0.05
N GLU A 120 -13.85 -20.20 0.62
CA GLU A 120 -15.02 -19.69 -0.11
C GLU A 120 -14.78 -18.26 -0.61
N TYR A 121 -13.97 -17.48 0.10
CA TYR A 121 -13.65 -16.12 -0.30
C TYR A 121 -12.52 -16.04 -1.34
N ASP A 122 -11.75 -17.10 -1.54
CA ASP A 122 -10.61 -17.11 -2.47
C ASP A 122 -11.04 -16.71 -3.89
N ARG A 123 -12.25 -17.09 -4.30
CA ARG A 123 -12.81 -16.76 -5.62
C ARG A 123 -13.01 -15.26 -5.89
N PHE A 124 -12.92 -14.42 -4.86
CA PHE A 124 -13.08 -12.97 -5.02
C PHE A 124 -11.75 -12.23 -5.09
N TYR A 125 -10.62 -12.90 -4.88
CA TYR A 125 -9.29 -12.27 -4.91
C TYR A 125 -8.57 -12.60 -6.20
N ILE A 126 -8.14 -11.56 -6.92
CA ILE A 126 -7.57 -11.68 -8.27
C ILE A 126 -6.24 -12.41 -8.28
N ILE A 127 -5.46 -12.30 -7.21
CA ILE A 127 -4.21 -13.04 -7.07
C ILE A 127 -4.38 -14.56 -7.25
N ASN A 128 -5.52 -15.10 -6.82
CA ASN A 128 -5.80 -16.54 -6.94
C ASN A 128 -6.06 -16.97 -8.40
N TYR A 129 -6.19 -16.02 -9.32
CA TYR A 129 -6.36 -16.26 -10.76
C TYR A 129 -5.10 -15.94 -11.58
N MET A 130 -4.14 -15.20 -11.02
CA MET A 130 -2.94 -14.72 -11.75
C MET A 130 -1.74 -15.68 -11.69
N GLU A 131 -1.56 -16.45 -10.62
CA GLU A 131 -0.42 -17.36 -10.49
C GLU A 131 -0.88 -18.79 -10.17
N MET A 132 -0.44 -19.76 -10.98
CA MET A 132 -0.54 -21.17 -10.60
C MET A 132 0.29 -21.41 -9.34
N GLY A 133 -0.36 -21.42 -8.17
CA GLY A 133 0.23 -21.90 -6.92
C GLY A 133 0.55 -20.86 -5.84
N LYS A 134 0.16 -19.59 -5.97
CA LYS A 134 0.15 -18.64 -4.84
C LYS A 134 -1.27 -18.29 -4.44
N ASN A 135 -1.62 -18.58 -3.19
CA ASN A 135 -2.88 -18.16 -2.60
C ASN A 135 -2.69 -16.82 -1.86
N TRP A 136 -3.72 -15.99 -1.80
CA TRP A 136 -3.69 -14.72 -1.05
C TRP A 136 -3.30 -14.88 0.43
N GLU A 137 -3.54 -16.06 1.00
CA GLU A 137 -3.08 -16.48 2.33
C GLU A 137 -1.54 -16.39 2.49
N SER A 138 -0.77 -16.66 1.43
CA SER A 138 0.69 -16.56 1.43
C SER A 138 1.17 -15.11 1.55
N LEU A 139 0.50 -14.16 0.89
CA LEU A 139 0.80 -12.73 1.02
C LEU A 139 0.39 -12.17 2.38
N GLN A 140 -0.70 -12.66 2.96
CA GLN A 140 -1.13 -12.26 4.31
C GLN A 140 -0.25 -12.84 5.42
N GLN A 141 0.33 -14.03 5.23
CA GLN A 141 1.30 -14.58 6.18
C GLN A 141 2.67 -13.89 6.12
N GLU A 142 3.05 -13.30 4.99
CA GLU A 142 4.23 -12.42 4.90
C GLU A 142 4.02 -11.14 5.73
N ASP A 143 2.82 -10.55 5.67
CA ASP A 143 2.38 -9.44 6.51
C ASP A 143 2.38 -9.82 8.02
N ASN A 144 1.90 -11.03 8.34
CA ASN A 144 1.84 -11.53 9.72
C ASN A 144 3.19 -12.05 10.27
N ARG A 145 4.21 -12.25 9.43
CA ARG A 145 5.58 -12.62 9.84
C ARG A 145 6.42 -11.39 10.21
N LEU A 146 6.10 -10.22 9.67
CA LEU A 146 6.67 -8.95 10.10
C LEU A 146 6.18 -8.56 11.51
N VAL A 147 4.99 -9.02 11.92
CA VAL A 147 4.43 -8.83 13.27
C VAL A 147 5.07 -9.75 14.32
N LYS A 148 5.60 -10.92 13.94
CA LYS A 148 6.14 -11.92 14.89
C LYS A 148 7.59 -11.71 15.34
N ILE A 149 8.28 -10.69 14.86
CA ILE A 149 9.69 -10.43 15.26
C ILE A 149 9.77 -9.52 16.50
N ASN A 150 8.66 -8.97 17.00
CA ASN A 150 8.67 -8.04 18.13
C ASN A 150 7.92 -8.54 19.39
N GLU A 151 7.85 -9.85 19.62
CA GLU A 151 7.39 -10.38 20.92
C GLU A 151 8.50 -10.25 21.96
N GLY A 152 8.55 -9.09 22.61
CA GLY A 152 9.48 -8.85 23.71
C GLY A 152 9.51 -7.44 24.27
N SER A 153 8.37 -6.84 24.62
CA SER A 153 8.22 -5.97 25.81
C SER A 153 6.85 -5.26 25.81
N ASP A 154 6.02 -5.58 26.81
CA ASP A 154 5.00 -4.73 27.44
C ASP A 154 3.85 -4.15 26.57
N GLU A 155 2.89 -5.01 26.24
CA GLU A 155 1.66 -4.72 25.48
C GLU A 155 0.48 -4.18 26.34
N GLU A 156 0.73 -3.25 27.27
CA GLU A 156 -0.35 -2.54 27.98
C GLU A 156 -0.53 -1.06 27.56
N ALA A 157 0.29 -0.55 26.63
CA ALA A 157 0.28 0.87 26.24
C ALA A 157 -0.58 1.23 25.00
N GLU A 158 -1.14 0.26 24.26
CA GLU A 158 -1.83 0.51 22.98
C GLU A 158 -3.35 0.80 23.08
N TRP A 159 -3.90 0.98 24.29
CA TRP A 159 -5.34 1.26 24.47
C TRP A 159 -5.66 2.62 25.12
N ALA A 160 -4.78 3.61 24.93
CA ALA A 160 -5.00 4.99 25.36
C ALA A 160 -5.37 5.95 24.23
N ASP A 161 -5.87 5.48 23.07
CA ASP A 161 -6.21 6.37 21.94
C ASP A 161 -7.69 6.30 21.52
N TRP A 162 -8.57 6.54 22.49
CA TRP A 162 -9.96 6.99 22.27
C TRP A 162 -10.12 8.41 22.83
N ASN A 163 -9.27 9.31 22.35
CA ASN A 163 -9.52 10.74 22.38
C ASN A 163 -9.41 11.26 20.95
N GLU A 164 -10.06 12.37 20.63
CA GLU A 164 -10.03 13.07 19.33
C GLU A 164 -8.63 13.69 19.02
N GLU A 165 -7.55 12.95 19.34
CA GLU A 165 -6.13 13.29 19.18
C GLU A 165 -5.34 12.12 18.54
N CYS A 166 -5.90 11.41 17.55
CA CYS A 166 -5.05 10.65 16.61
C CYS A 166 -4.30 11.65 15.71
N GLN A 167 -3.34 12.38 16.29
CA GLN A 167 -2.46 13.26 15.55
C GLN A 167 -1.61 12.41 14.61
N HIS A 168 -1.59 12.77 13.34
CA HIS A 168 -0.66 12.26 12.33
C HIS A 168 0.79 12.57 12.76
N LYS A 169 1.38 11.73 13.60
CA LYS A 169 2.71 11.99 14.15
C LYS A 169 3.76 11.84 13.07
N VAL A 170 4.69 12.78 13.02
CA VAL A 170 5.82 12.82 12.10
C VAL A 170 7.04 12.25 12.80
N VAL A 171 7.65 11.21 12.22
CA VAL A 171 8.79 10.49 12.82
C VAL A 171 10.12 11.07 12.36
N CYS A 172 11.07 11.23 13.29
CA CYS A 172 12.43 11.69 13.03
C CYS A 172 13.18 10.80 12.04
N LEU A 173 14.09 11.40 11.26
CA LEU A 173 14.95 10.69 10.32
C LEU A 173 16.00 9.80 11.00
N PHE A 174 16.43 10.15 12.23
CA PHE A 174 17.65 9.58 12.84
C PHE A 174 17.39 8.78 14.13
N CYS A 175 16.24 8.96 14.78
CA CYS A 175 15.91 8.33 16.05
C CYS A 175 14.43 7.89 16.08
N ASP A 176 13.95 7.42 17.23
CA ASP A 176 12.57 6.93 17.40
C ASP A 176 11.63 8.02 17.95
N SER A 177 12.08 9.27 18.01
CA SER A 177 11.23 10.40 18.40
C SER A 177 10.20 10.71 17.30
N ALA A 178 8.96 10.91 17.71
CA ALA A 178 7.87 11.34 16.87
C ALA A 178 7.20 12.58 17.47
N SER A 179 6.80 13.50 16.61
CA SER A 179 6.19 14.78 17.00
C SER A 179 4.81 14.92 16.37
N ALA A 180 3.93 15.69 17.01
CA ALA A 180 2.58 15.96 16.51
C ALA A 180 2.58 16.87 15.27
N ASP A 181 3.59 17.74 15.17
CA ASP A 181 3.74 18.72 14.11
C ASP A 181 5.14 18.63 13.47
N GLN A 182 5.23 19.02 12.21
CA GLN A 182 6.47 19.08 11.45
C GLN A 182 7.44 20.13 12.02
N GLN A 183 6.94 21.26 12.54
CA GLN A 183 7.80 22.30 13.12
C GLN A 183 8.54 21.79 14.36
N ASP A 184 7.84 21.05 15.22
CA ASP A 184 8.42 20.41 16.39
C ASP A 184 9.46 19.36 15.99
N LEU A 185 9.19 18.59 14.93
CA LEU A 185 10.14 17.61 14.42
C LEU A 185 11.38 18.29 13.82
N GLN A 186 11.21 19.38 13.06
CA GLN A 186 12.33 20.16 12.53
C GLN A 186 13.19 20.72 13.66
N LYS A 187 12.57 21.23 14.74
CA LYS A 187 13.29 21.68 15.93
C LYS A 187 14.05 20.53 16.60
N HIS A 188 13.41 19.38 16.76
CA HIS A 188 14.05 18.19 17.30
C HIS A 188 15.28 17.76 16.48
N MET A 189 15.16 17.71 15.14
CA MET A 189 16.29 17.41 14.26
C MET A 189 17.43 18.44 14.37
N LYS A 190 17.11 19.72 14.53
CA LYS A 190 18.12 20.77 14.74
C LYS A 190 18.81 20.66 16.10
N GLU A 191 18.07 20.45 17.18
CA GLU A 191 18.61 20.50 18.54
C GLU A 191 19.34 19.21 18.95
N TYR A 192 18.78 18.06 18.62
CA TYR A 192 19.31 16.75 19.05
C TYR A 192 20.21 16.10 18.01
N HIS A 193 19.99 16.41 16.73
CA HIS A 193 20.77 15.85 15.65
C HIS A 193 21.68 16.87 14.96
N SER A 194 21.52 18.18 15.19
CA SER A 194 22.24 19.22 14.43
C SER A 194 22.00 19.13 12.92
N PHE A 195 20.82 18.63 12.52
CA PHE A 195 20.39 18.51 11.13
C PHE A 195 19.29 19.53 10.81
N ASP A 196 19.56 20.41 9.85
CA ASP A 196 18.60 21.40 9.37
C ASP A 196 18.05 21.01 7.99
N LEU A 197 16.94 20.28 7.96
CA LEU A 197 16.28 19.86 6.72
C LEU A 197 15.88 21.07 5.86
N GLN A 198 15.37 22.15 6.46
CA GLN A 198 14.97 23.35 5.74
C GLN A 198 16.18 24.06 5.13
N GLY A 199 17.27 24.18 5.90
CA GLY A 199 18.53 24.74 5.44
C GLY A 199 19.15 23.91 4.30
N VAL A 200 19.07 22.58 4.36
CA VAL A 200 19.49 21.68 3.28
C VAL A 200 18.68 21.92 2.00
N ASN A 201 17.35 21.96 2.12
CA ASN A 201 16.45 22.19 0.99
C ASN A 201 16.75 23.53 0.30
N GLN A 202 16.99 24.60 1.08
CA GLN A 202 17.33 25.93 0.58
C GLN A 202 18.73 25.97 -0.05
N LYS A 203 19.73 25.32 0.57
CA LYS A 203 21.11 25.28 0.06
C LYS A 203 21.23 24.54 -1.27
N LEU A 204 20.49 23.44 -1.41
CA LEU A 204 20.51 22.59 -2.61
C LEU A 204 19.45 22.96 -3.64
N GLN A 205 18.52 23.87 -3.33
CA GLN A 205 17.41 24.29 -4.20
C GLN A 205 16.61 23.09 -4.71
N LEU A 206 16.23 22.19 -3.80
CA LEU A 206 15.55 20.93 -4.15
C LEU A 206 14.09 21.17 -4.53
N ASN A 207 13.66 20.60 -5.66
CA ASN A 207 12.24 20.50 -5.98
C ASN A 207 11.53 19.45 -5.10
N PHE A 208 10.20 19.44 -5.11
CA PHE A 208 9.39 18.52 -4.29
C PHE A 208 9.85 17.05 -4.40
N TYR A 209 10.04 16.54 -5.62
CA TYR A 209 10.45 15.15 -5.85
C TYR A 209 11.86 14.86 -5.35
N GLN A 210 12.78 15.81 -5.48
CA GLN A 210 14.14 15.67 -4.96
C GLN A 210 14.15 15.69 -3.42
N LYS A 211 13.30 16.51 -2.78
CA LYS A 211 13.09 16.46 -1.31
C LYS A 211 12.64 15.06 -0.88
N VAL A 212 11.65 14.47 -1.58
CA VAL A 212 11.16 13.10 -1.30
C VAL A 212 12.28 12.07 -1.44
N LYS A 213 13.02 12.09 -2.55
CA LYS A 213 14.12 11.15 -2.79
C LYS A 213 15.22 11.26 -1.74
N LEU A 214 15.61 12.47 -1.36
CA LEU A 214 16.64 12.69 -0.35
C LEU A 214 16.21 12.14 1.00
N ILE A 215 14.97 12.38 1.42
CA ILE A 215 14.43 11.86 2.68
C ILE A 215 14.38 10.33 2.68
N ASN A 216 13.89 9.73 1.59
CA ASN A 216 13.87 8.26 1.44
C ASN A 216 15.28 7.67 1.42
N TYR A 217 16.24 8.33 0.77
CA TYR A 217 17.63 7.93 0.81
C TYR A 217 18.17 7.92 2.24
N ILE A 218 18.02 9.02 2.99
CA ILE A 218 18.49 9.13 4.38
C ILE A 218 17.86 8.03 5.25
N ARG A 219 16.54 7.84 5.15
CA ARG A 219 15.83 6.80 5.91
C ARG A 219 16.33 5.41 5.59
N ARG A 220 16.57 5.11 4.32
CA ARG A 220 17.13 3.83 3.90
C ARG A 220 18.54 3.60 4.42
N GLN A 221 19.39 4.64 4.45
CA GLN A 221 20.73 4.55 5.03
C GLN A 221 20.66 4.29 6.54
N VAL A 222 19.78 5.00 7.25
CA VAL A 222 19.55 4.80 8.70
C VAL A 222 18.99 3.41 8.98
N TYR A 223 18.08 2.90 8.16
CA TYR A 223 17.54 1.54 8.26
C TYR A 223 18.64 0.48 8.08
N HIS A 224 19.52 0.66 7.10
CA HIS A 224 20.71 -0.18 6.89
C HIS A 224 21.85 0.10 7.89
N LYS A 225 21.62 0.97 8.89
CA LYS A 225 22.60 1.36 9.91
C LYS A 225 23.91 1.84 9.30
N THR A 226 23.82 2.55 8.17
CA THR A 226 24.97 3.03 7.40
C THR A 226 24.97 4.55 7.41
N CYS A 227 26.12 5.17 7.68
CA CYS A 227 26.26 6.62 7.62
C CYS A 227 26.29 7.08 6.15
N TYR A 228 25.42 8.01 5.75
CA TYR A 228 25.47 8.52 4.38
C TYR A 228 26.70 9.39 4.07
N GLY A 229 27.34 9.98 5.09
CA GLY A 229 28.49 10.87 4.94
C GLY A 229 29.82 10.13 4.71
N CYS A 230 30.05 9.03 5.44
CA CYS A 230 31.29 8.24 5.36
C CYS A 230 31.10 6.79 4.90
N GLN A 231 29.87 6.32 4.75
CA GLN A 231 29.50 4.95 4.35
C GLN A 231 29.93 3.84 5.34
N GLU A 232 30.27 4.19 6.59
CA GLU A 232 30.50 3.21 7.65
C GLU A 232 29.18 2.57 8.10
N THR A 233 29.19 1.24 8.30
CA THR A 233 28.03 0.46 8.77
C THR A 233 28.21 0.07 10.23
N PHE A 234 27.13 0.16 11.00
CA PHE A 234 27.08 -0.11 12.44
C PHE A 234 26.16 -1.29 12.75
N SER A 235 26.39 -1.95 13.89
CA SER A 235 25.55 -3.08 14.31
C SER A 235 24.20 -2.64 14.88
N GLU A 236 24.14 -1.45 15.46
CA GLU A 236 22.95 -0.88 16.12
C GLU A 236 22.66 0.55 15.66
N LYS A 237 21.37 0.93 15.68
CA LYS A 237 20.91 2.29 15.32
C LYS A 237 21.48 3.34 16.28
N SER A 238 21.53 3.03 17.58
CA SER A 238 22.13 3.88 18.62
C SER A 238 23.57 4.30 18.28
N GLN A 239 24.38 3.36 17.80
CA GLN A 239 25.77 3.60 17.42
C GLN A 239 25.89 4.47 16.17
N LEU A 240 25.03 4.25 15.17
CA LEU A 240 24.95 5.13 14.00
C LEU A 240 24.53 6.56 14.41
N THR A 241 23.46 6.70 15.20
CA THR A 241 22.97 7.99 15.66
C THR A 241 24.04 8.71 16.50
N GLU A 242 24.74 8.00 17.38
CA GLU A 242 25.85 8.53 18.16
C GLU A 242 27.02 8.97 17.27
N HIS A 243 27.40 8.16 16.27
CA HIS A 243 28.43 8.51 15.29
C HIS A 243 28.06 9.79 14.52
N MET A 244 26.83 9.89 14.05
CA MET A 244 26.34 11.04 13.29
C MET A 244 26.16 12.31 14.13
N THR A 245 25.91 12.17 15.44
CA THR A 245 25.70 13.32 16.35
C THR A 245 26.99 13.78 17.03
N LYS A 246 27.94 12.89 17.29
CA LYS A 246 29.25 13.24 17.87
C LYS A 246 30.18 13.89 16.84
N ASP A 247 30.14 13.43 15.60
CA ASP A 247 30.91 14.02 14.50
C ASP A 247 29.98 14.87 13.64
N THR A 248 29.93 16.17 13.93
CA THR A 248 29.03 17.13 13.26
C THR A 248 29.27 17.25 11.76
N ASP A 249 30.40 16.75 11.25
CA ASP A 249 30.72 16.81 9.82
C ASP A 249 29.86 15.83 9.01
N HIS A 250 29.55 14.65 9.55
CA HIS A 250 28.91 13.59 8.78
C HIS A 250 27.41 13.81 8.56
N ILE A 251 26.72 14.47 9.48
CA ILE A 251 25.27 14.72 9.36
C ILE A 251 24.93 15.81 8.33
N ASN A 252 25.87 16.74 8.09
CA ASN A 252 25.70 17.80 7.11
C ASN A 252 26.42 17.49 5.78
N ARG A 253 27.27 16.46 5.75
CA ARG A 253 27.96 15.98 4.54
C ARG A 253 27.06 15.05 3.74
N LEU A 254 26.09 15.66 3.05
CA LEU A 254 25.25 14.94 2.10
C LEU A 254 26.08 14.44 0.91
N PRO A 255 25.83 13.21 0.43
CA PRO A 255 26.48 12.70 -0.78
C PRO A 255 26.05 13.47 -2.02
N GLU A 256 26.82 13.33 -3.11
CA GLU A 256 26.49 13.91 -4.42
C GLU A 256 25.10 13.48 -4.88
N ALA A 257 24.42 14.36 -5.64
CA ALA A 257 23.04 14.13 -6.10
C ALA A 257 22.87 12.82 -6.91
N ASN A 258 23.90 12.40 -7.64
CA ASN A 258 23.91 11.12 -8.37
C ASN A 258 23.67 9.88 -7.49
N ILE A 259 23.97 9.95 -6.19
CA ILE A 259 23.82 8.84 -5.24
C ILE A 259 22.37 8.73 -4.74
N TRP A 260 21.71 9.86 -4.47
CA TRP A 260 20.38 9.88 -3.86
C TRP A 260 19.25 10.31 -4.80
N ASP A 261 19.52 11.03 -5.88
CA ASP A 261 18.55 11.43 -6.91
C ASP A 261 18.30 10.31 -7.92
N GLN A 262 18.10 9.09 -7.42
CA GLN A 262 17.84 7.90 -8.24
C GLN A 262 16.36 7.53 -8.19
N ALA A 263 15.85 6.93 -9.27
CA ALA A 263 14.43 6.57 -9.39
C ALA A 263 13.96 5.61 -8.28
N GLN A 264 14.86 4.78 -7.75
CA GLN A 264 14.56 3.85 -6.66
C GLN A 264 14.14 4.52 -5.34
N TYR A 265 14.38 5.84 -5.18
CA TYR A 265 13.98 6.59 -3.98
C TYR A 265 12.66 7.36 -4.15
N PHE A 266 11.96 7.17 -5.26
CA PHE A 266 10.59 7.69 -5.42
C PHE A 266 9.59 6.98 -4.52
N PHE A 267 9.83 5.71 -4.20
CA PHE A 267 8.96 4.94 -3.33
C PHE A 267 9.30 5.23 -1.86
N PRO A 268 8.30 5.57 -1.02
CA PRO A 268 8.50 5.76 0.41
C PRO A 268 9.22 4.57 1.04
N THR A 269 10.18 4.87 1.93
CA THR A 269 10.86 3.82 2.69
C THR A 269 9.96 3.21 3.77
N TYR A 270 8.95 3.96 4.21
CA TYR A 270 7.95 3.54 5.19
C TYR A 270 6.54 3.69 4.60
N GLU A 271 5.63 2.81 4.99
CA GLU A 271 4.19 2.98 4.73
C GLU A 271 3.64 4.13 5.60
N ASP A 272 2.67 4.88 5.09
CA ASP A 272 2.02 6.02 5.78
C ASP A 272 2.99 7.11 6.29
N ASP A 273 3.95 7.47 5.45
CA ASP A 273 4.99 8.44 5.80
C ASP A 273 4.48 9.89 5.91
N ASN A 274 4.01 10.24 7.11
CA ASN A 274 3.46 11.56 7.40
C ASN A 274 4.47 12.71 7.16
N LEU A 275 5.79 12.46 7.19
CA LEU A 275 6.77 13.52 6.87
C LEU A 275 6.71 13.91 5.39
N LEU A 276 6.52 12.93 4.51
CA LEU A 276 6.44 13.17 3.06
C LEU A 276 5.15 13.90 2.68
N CYS A 277 4.06 13.68 3.41
CA CYS A 277 2.76 14.33 3.18
C CYS A 277 2.76 15.83 3.50
N HIS A 278 3.67 16.31 4.34
CA HIS A 278 3.73 17.69 4.80
C HIS A 278 4.98 18.42 4.25
N LEU A 279 5.60 17.93 3.18
CA LEU A 279 6.69 18.67 2.54
C LEU A 279 6.12 19.92 1.84
N ASP A 280 6.72 21.08 2.11
CA ASP A 280 6.32 22.34 1.48
C ASP A 280 6.50 22.24 -0.04
N ASP A 281 5.41 22.47 -0.77
CA ASP A 281 5.36 22.58 -2.23
C ASP A 281 5.64 24.04 -2.64
N ASP A 282 6.82 24.54 -2.27
CA ASP A 282 7.32 25.84 -2.71
C ASP A 282 7.77 25.79 -4.18
N ASP A 283 6.89 25.32 -5.07
CA ASP A 283 7.14 25.28 -6.51
C ASP A 283 6.71 26.61 -7.16
N GLU A 284 7.50 27.66 -6.95
CA GLU A 284 7.55 28.81 -7.86
C GLU A 284 8.63 28.64 -8.94
N GLY A 285 9.14 27.43 -9.18
CA GLY A 285 10.44 27.31 -9.87
C GLY A 285 10.82 26.01 -10.55
N ALA A 286 9.92 25.22 -11.15
CA ALA A 286 10.26 24.48 -12.37
C ALA A 286 9.01 23.95 -13.11
N ALA A 287 8.45 24.78 -13.98
CA ALA A 287 7.59 24.28 -15.04
C ALA A 287 8.34 23.23 -15.90
N GLY A 288 7.87 21.98 -15.83
CA GLY A 288 7.59 21.14 -16.99
C GLY A 288 8.73 20.49 -17.82
N ASP A 289 10.01 20.85 -17.70
CA ASP A 289 10.99 20.42 -18.74
C ASP A 289 12.40 20.04 -18.26
N ALA A 290 12.68 20.03 -16.95
CA ALA A 290 14.05 19.87 -16.44
C ALA A 290 14.50 18.41 -16.17
N LEU A 291 13.64 17.40 -16.36
CA LEU A 291 14.02 16.03 -16.02
C LEU A 291 14.87 15.33 -17.07
N GLY A 292 14.88 15.74 -18.34
CA GLY A 292 15.70 15.07 -19.38
C GLY A 292 15.51 13.54 -19.49
N VAL A 293 14.56 12.96 -18.74
CA VAL A 293 14.23 11.55 -18.76
C VAL A 293 13.35 11.37 -19.98
N THR A 294 14.00 11.21 -21.12
CA THR A 294 13.37 10.58 -22.27
C THR A 294 13.07 9.15 -21.83
N VAL A 295 11.79 8.87 -21.57
CA VAL A 295 11.32 7.51 -21.31
C VAL A 295 11.49 6.75 -22.62
N TYR A 296 12.56 5.99 -22.73
CA TYR A 296 12.71 4.98 -23.77
C TYR A 296 11.88 3.78 -23.31
N ALA A 297 10.78 3.50 -24.00
CA ALA A 297 10.16 2.20 -23.87
C ALA A 297 11.22 1.15 -24.24
N GLU A 298 11.46 0.17 -23.39
CA GLU A 298 12.29 -0.96 -23.78
C GLU A 298 11.63 -1.63 -24.98
N ASP A 299 12.33 -1.63 -26.12
CA ASP A 299 11.90 -2.39 -27.28
C ASP A 299 11.87 -3.87 -26.89
N ILE A 300 10.67 -4.38 -26.68
CA ILE A 300 10.44 -5.81 -26.46
C ILE A 300 11.01 -6.51 -27.70
N PRO A 301 11.93 -7.49 -27.55
CA PRO A 301 12.40 -8.25 -28.69
C PRO A 301 11.20 -8.91 -29.35
N VAL A 302 10.79 -8.38 -30.50
CA VAL A 302 9.66 -8.88 -31.27
C VAL A 302 10.07 -10.26 -31.77
N SER A 303 9.59 -11.30 -31.09
CA SER A 303 9.79 -12.68 -31.51
C SER A 303 9.33 -12.83 -32.97
N ASP A 304 10.14 -13.50 -33.80
CA ASP A 304 9.79 -13.78 -35.21
C ASP A 304 8.51 -14.64 -35.34
N SER A 305 7.97 -15.17 -34.24
CA SER A 305 6.70 -15.90 -34.16
C SER A 305 5.46 -15.02 -33.95
N THR A 306 5.59 -13.69 -33.95
CA THR A 306 4.45 -12.81 -33.65
C THR A 306 3.45 -12.76 -34.82
N ILE A 307 2.16 -12.93 -34.51
CA ILE A 307 1.05 -12.93 -35.47
C ILE A 307 0.96 -11.65 -36.32
N LEU A 308 1.58 -10.56 -35.85
CA LEU A 308 1.71 -9.27 -36.54
C LEU A 308 2.51 -9.36 -37.85
N ARG A 309 3.29 -10.43 -38.08
CA ARG A 309 3.98 -10.69 -39.34
C ARG A 309 3.26 -11.71 -40.24
N ASP A 310 2.11 -12.24 -39.82
CA ASP A 310 1.31 -13.13 -40.68
C ASP A 310 0.64 -12.32 -41.79
N GLN A 311 1.25 -12.35 -42.98
CA GLN A 311 0.78 -11.67 -44.18
C GLN A 311 -0.61 -12.13 -44.65
N LYS A 312 -1.10 -13.27 -44.16
CA LYS A 312 -2.44 -13.76 -44.46
C LYS A 312 -3.46 -13.06 -43.57
N LEU A 313 -3.20 -12.98 -42.25
CA LEU A 313 -4.06 -12.28 -41.30
C LEU A 313 -4.16 -10.77 -41.60
N HIS A 314 -3.03 -10.16 -41.97
CA HIS A 314 -3.01 -8.73 -42.33
C HIS A 314 -3.84 -8.44 -43.60
N ARG A 315 -3.88 -9.38 -44.57
CA ARG A 315 -4.71 -9.25 -45.78
C ARG A 315 -6.19 -9.50 -45.52
N GLU A 316 -6.53 -10.30 -44.52
CA GLU A 316 -7.93 -10.55 -44.12
C GLU A 316 -8.49 -9.36 -43.35
N LEU A 317 -7.70 -8.73 -42.47
CA LEU A 317 -8.10 -7.53 -41.73
C LEU A 317 -8.28 -6.28 -42.61
N LEU A 318 -7.50 -6.14 -43.69
CA LEU A 318 -7.63 -5.04 -44.65
C LEU A 318 -8.78 -5.22 -45.66
N ARG A 319 -9.47 -6.36 -45.64
CA ARG A 319 -10.62 -6.66 -46.50
C ARG A 319 -11.98 -6.56 -45.78
N ALA A 320 -11.98 -6.33 -44.48
CA ALA A 320 -13.17 -6.07 -43.66
C ALA A 320 -13.47 -4.57 -43.60
#